data_AF-A0A3P8LZJ0-F1
#
_entry.id   AF-A0A3P8LZJ0-F1
#
_cell.length_a   1.000
_cell.length_b   1.000
_cell.length_c   1.000
_cell.angle_alpha   90.00
_cell.angle_beta   90.00
_cell.angle_gamma   90.00
#
_symmetry.space_group_name_H-M   'P 1'
#
loop_
_entity.id
_entity.type
_entity.pdbx_description
1 polymer ?
#
loop_
_entity_poly.entity_id
_entity_poly.type
_entity_poly.pdbx_seq_one_letter_code
_entity_poly.pdbx_strand_id
1 'polypeptide(L)'
;MNEVEKNEIKRLSDRLDAIRHQQADMSLVEAADKYAELDKEKETIEAEIVRLRDVQGQKLSKEAQKLMSLPHRRAITKKEQADMGKLKKKRPWPGYRSPDDRAGSRNEAHGNDRLL
;
A
#
# COMPACT_ATOMS: atom_id res chain seq x y z
N MET A 1 2.76 -5.54 -4.26
CA MET A 1 3.53 -5.95 -3.05
C MET A 1 2.53 -6.31 -1.98
N ASN A 2 2.67 -7.48 -1.36
CA ASN A 2 1.66 -7.97 -0.41
C ASN A 2 1.82 -7.26 0.94
N GLU A 3 0.73 -7.16 1.70
CA GLU A 3 0.70 -6.53 3.04
C GLU A 3 1.76 -7.15 3.97
N VAL A 4 2.00 -8.45 3.81
CA VAL A 4 3.01 -9.23 4.53
C VAL A 4 4.42 -8.67 4.32
N GLU A 5 4.82 -8.42 3.06
CA GLU A 5 6.16 -7.92 2.72
C GLU A 5 6.41 -6.52 3.30
N LYS A 6 5.37 -5.67 3.36
CA LYS A 6 5.45 -4.34 3.99
C LYS A 6 5.58 -4.45 5.51
N ASN A 7 4.87 -5.38 6.13
CA ASN A 7 4.95 -5.62 7.56
C ASN A 7 6.29 -6.24 7.97
N GLU A 8 6.88 -7.07 7.12
CA GLU A 8 8.22 -7.63 7.29
C GLU A 8 9.28 -6.52 7.34
N ILE A 9 9.25 -5.58 6.37
CA ILE A 9 10.18 -4.44 6.33
C ILE A 9 10.06 -3.58 7.60
N LYS A 10 8.84 -3.34 8.08
CA LYS A 10 8.62 -2.61 9.34
C LYS A 10 9.20 -3.35 10.53
N ARG A 11 8.88 -4.65 10.69
CA ARG A 11 9.41 -5.48 11.78
C ARG A 11 10.93 -5.54 11.78
N LEU A 12 11.54 -5.72 10.61
CA LEU A 12 13.00 -5.73 10.45
C LEU A 12 13.62 -4.37 10.78
N SER A 13 12.95 -3.26 10.42
CA SER A 13 13.40 -1.91 10.78
C SER A 13 13.29 -1.64 12.28
N ASP A 14 12.17 -2.01 12.90
CA ASP A 14 11.95 -1.84 14.34
C ASP A 14 12.96 -2.68 15.15
N ARG A 15 13.27 -3.90 14.68
CA ARG A 15 14.29 -4.76 15.29
C ARG A 15 15.69 -4.17 15.15
N LEU A 16 16.01 -3.58 14.01
CA LEU A 16 17.29 -2.92 13.77
C LEU A 16 17.45 -1.66 14.65
N ASP A 17 16.38 -0.91 14.87
CA ASP A 17 16.38 0.24 15.76
C ASP A 17 16.58 -0.18 17.22
N ALA A 18 15.94 -1.26 17.64
CA ALA A 18 16.16 -1.86 18.96
C ALA A 18 17.62 -2.31 19.16
N ILE A 19 18.24 -2.95 18.16
CA ILE A 19 19.65 -3.34 18.21
C ILE A 19 20.56 -2.11 18.32
N ARG A 20 20.28 -1.04 17.55
CA ARG A 20 21.06 0.21 17.62
C ARG A 20 20.93 0.90 18.98
N HIS A 21 19.73 0.89 19.57
CA HIS A 21 19.50 1.38 20.92
C HIS A 21 20.26 0.56 21.97
N GLN A 22 20.18 -0.78 21.89
CA GLN A 22 20.94 -1.68 22.76
C GLN A 22 22.45 -1.46 22.63
N GLN A 23 22.96 -1.26 21.41
CA GLN A 23 24.37 -0.94 21.16
C GLN A 23 24.77 0.43 21.73
N ALA A 24 23.86 1.41 21.74
CA ALA A 24 24.14 2.74 22.29
C ALA A 24 24.17 2.76 23.83
N ASP A 25 23.34 1.94 24.47
CA ASP A 25 23.29 1.79 25.93
C ASP A 25 24.40 0.85 26.46
N MET A 26 25.03 0.06 25.58
CA MET A 26 26.12 -0.87 25.93
C MET A 26 27.49 -0.20 25.92
N SER A 27 28.27 -0.44 26.98
CA SER A 27 29.70 -0.08 27.01
C SER A 27 30.50 -1.02 26.10
N LEU A 28 31.14 -0.46 25.06
CA LEU A 28 32.05 -1.15 24.13
C LEU A 28 33.17 -1.94 24.82
N VAL A 29 33.53 -1.54 26.04
CA VAL A 29 34.64 -2.12 26.81
C VAL A 29 34.22 -3.37 27.59
N GLU A 30 32.95 -3.47 28.01
CA GLU A 30 32.46 -4.58 28.84
C GLU A 30 31.73 -5.68 28.04
N ALA A 31 31.32 -5.37 26.81
CA ALA A 31 30.45 -6.24 26.00
C ALA A 31 30.93 -6.42 24.56
N ALA A 32 32.24 -6.42 24.32
CA ALA A 32 32.85 -6.54 22.99
C ALA A 32 32.37 -7.78 22.20
N ASP A 33 32.27 -8.95 22.85
CA ASP A 33 31.80 -10.18 22.21
C ASP A 33 30.32 -10.08 21.78
N LYS A 34 29.47 -9.49 22.63
CA LYS A 34 28.06 -9.25 22.32
C LYS A 34 27.88 -8.21 21.22
N TYR A 35 28.74 -7.20 21.17
CA TYR A 35 28.72 -6.19 20.12
C TYR A 35 29.02 -6.82 18.75
N ALA A 36 30.00 -7.73 18.69
CA ALA A 36 30.36 -8.44 17.46
C ALA A 36 29.25 -9.38 16.96
N GLU A 37 28.44 -9.95 17.85
CA GLU A 37 27.24 -10.72 17.46
C GLU A 37 26.12 -9.82 16.94
N LEU A 38 25.84 -8.70 17.62
CA LEU A 38 24.83 -7.73 17.20
C LEU A 38 25.16 -7.07 15.86
N ASP A 39 26.44 -6.82 15.56
CA ASP A 39 26.86 -6.28 14.27
C ASP A 39 26.62 -7.27 13.13
N LYS A 40 26.90 -8.57 13.33
CA LYS A 40 26.58 -9.61 12.33
C LYS A 40 25.07 -9.70 12.11
N GLU A 41 24.27 -9.65 13.18
CA GLU A 41 22.82 -9.69 13.05
C GLU A 41 22.29 -8.45 12.33
N LYS A 42 22.81 -7.27 12.64
CA LYS A 42 22.50 -6.01 11.96
C LYS A 42 22.83 -6.08 10.46
N GLU A 43 24.01 -6.57 10.08
CA GLU A 43 24.39 -6.72 8.67
C GLU A 43 23.41 -7.63 7.92
N THR A 44 22.98 -8.74 8.52
CA THR A 44 22.00 -9.64 7.90
C THR A 44 20.63 -8.99 7.75
N ILE A 45 20.18 -8.21 8.74
CA ILE A 45 18.91 -7.48 8.69
C ILE A 45 18.96 -6.37 7.63
N GLU A 46 20.07 -5.62 7.55
CA GLU A 46 20.26 -4.58 6.53
C GLU A 46 20.27 -5.17 5.11
N ALA A 47 20.94 -6.30 4.90
CA ALA A 47 20.94 -7.02 3.63
C ALA A 47 19.53 -7.46 3.22
N GLU A 48 18.73 -7.99 4.16
CA GLU A 48 17.36 -8.42 3.87
C GLU A 48 16.44 -7.23 3.59
N ILE A 49 16.58 -6.11 4.32
CA ILE A 49 15.83 -4.88 4.04
C ILE A 49 16.14 -4.36 2.63
N VAL A 50 17.41 -4.34 2.22
CA VAL A 50 17.83 -3.92 0.87
C VAL A 50 17.21 -4.84 -0.19
N ARG A 51 17.31 -6.15 0.00
CA ARG A 51 16.70 -7.15 -0.89
C ARG A 51 15.18 -6.94 -1.03
N LEU A 52 14.47 -6.75 0.09
CA LEU A 52 13.01 -6.51 0.08
C LEU A 52 12.64 -5.20 -0.62
N ARG A 53 13.45 -4.14 -0.45
CA ARG A 53 13.28 -2.86 -1.15
C ARG A 53 13.54 -3.00 -2.65
N ASP A 54 14.52 -3.79 -3.06
CA ASP A 54 14.77 -4.05 -4.49
C ASP A 54 13.62 -4.83 -5.11
N VAL A 55 13.09 -5.84 -4.43
CA VAL A 55 11.89 -6.58 -4.86
C VAL A 55 10.69 -5.62 -4.98
N GLN A 56 10.53 -4.69 -4.05
CA GLN A 56 9.50 -3.65 -4.13
C GLN A 56 9.71 -2.77 -5.37
N GLY A 57 10.93 -2.27 -5.60
CA GLY A 57 11.27 -1.45 -6.76
C GLY A 57 11.03 -2.16 -8.09
N GLN A 58 11.40 -3.43 -8.20
CA GLN A 58 11.15 -4.27 -9.38
C GLN A 58 9.66 -4.49 -9.64
N LYS A 59 8.86 -4.77 -8.59
CA LYS A 59 7.40 -4.91 -8.72
C LYS A 59 6.74 -3.61 -9.15
N LEU A 60 7.11 -2.49 -8.53
CA LEU A 60 6.62 -1.16 -8.89
C LEU A 60 7.03 -0.79 -10.31
N SER A 61 8.24 -1.12 -10.74
CA SER A 61 8.69 -0.91 -12.11
C SER A 61 7.82 -1.67 -13.11
N LYS A 62 7.48 -2.93 -12.84
CA LYS A 62 6.56 -3.72 -13.67
C LYS A 62 5.14 -3.15 -13.70
N GLU A 63 4.62 -2.69 -12.56
CA GLU A 63 3.30 -2.03 -12.49
C GLU A 63 3.29 -0.66 -13.19
N ALA A 64 4.35 0.13 -13.06
CA ALA A 64 4.54 1.39 -13.77
C ALA A 64 4.66 1.16 -15.28
N GLN A 65 5.38 0.12 -15.70
CA GLN A 65 5.48 -0.26 -17.11
C GLN A 65 4.14 -0.73 -17.67
N LYS A 66 3.31 -1.43 -16.87
CA LYS A 66 1.91 -1.72 -17.22
C LYS A 66 1.08 -0.45 -17.39
N LEU A 67 1.19 0.51 -16.46
CA LEU A 67 0.50 1.81 -16.57
C LEU A 67 0.93 2.58 -17.82
N MET A 68 2.22 2.53 -18.16
CA MET A 68 2.72 3.06 -19.42
C MET A 68 2.16 2.30 -20.61
N SER A 69 2.00 0.97 -20.56
CA SER A 69 1.47 0.22 -21.71
C SER A 69 -0.04 0.44 -21.97
N LEU A 70 -0.76 1.16 -21.11
CA LEU A 70 -2.20 1.34 -21.26
C LEU A 70 -2.56 2.22 -22.47
N PRO A 71 -3.54 1.81 -23.30
CA PRO A 71 -3.94 2.55 -24.51
C PRO A 71 -4.57 3.92 -24.22
N HIS A 72 -4.96 4.19 -22.98
CA HIS A 72 -5.74 5.37 -22.59
C HIS A 72 -4.98 6.30 -21.63
N ARG A 73 -3.66 6.40 -21.79
CA ARG A 73 -2.76 7.25 -21.00
C ARG A 73 -2.72 8.68 -21.56
N ARG A 74 -3.19 9.65 -20.78
CA ARG A 74 -2.99 11.08 -21.06
C ARG A 74 -2.88 11.86 -19.75
N ALA A 75 -2.10 12.92 -19.73
CA ALA A 75 -2.06 13.84 -18.60
C ALA A 75 -3.41 14.57 -18.49
N ILE A 76 -3.92 14.73 -17.27
CA ILE A 76 -5.14 15.51 -17.01
C ILE A 76 -4.75 16.98 -17.02
N THR A 77 -5.45 17.79 -17.82
CA THR A 77 -5.17 19.22 -17.92
C THR A 77 -5.66 19.97 -16.67
N LYS A 78 -5.11 21.16 -16.35
CA LYS A 78 -5.52 21.95 -15.18
C LYS A 78 -7.04 22.27 -15.15
N LYS A 79 -7.65 22.46 -16.32
CA LYS A 79 -9.10 22.68 -16.45
C LYS A 79 -9.90 21.41 -16.08
N GLU A 80 -9.40 20.25 -16.44
CA GLU A 80 -10.01 18.97 -16.10
C GLU A 80 -9.74 18.56 -14.64
N GLN A 81 -8.60 18.97 -14.06
CA GLN A 81 -8.33 18.82 -12.62
C GLN A 81 -9.30 19.64 -11.75
N ALA A 82 -9.78 20.79 -12.25
CA ALA A 82 -10.81 21.57 -11.56
C ALA A 82 -12.20 20.92 -11.64
N ASP A 83 -12.44 20.05 -12.63
CA ASP A 83 -13.72 19.40 -12.89
C ASP A 83 -13.60 17.86 -12.83
N MET A 84 -12.95 17.37 -11.78
CA MET A 84 -12.77 15.92 -11.56
C MET A 84 -14.10 15.18 -11.43
N GLY A 85 -15.17 15.85 -10.99
CA GLY A 85 -16.51 15.29 -10.89
C GLY A 85 -17.08 14.92 -12.27
N LYS A 86 -17.05 15.85 -13.22
CA LYS A 86 -17.52 15.61 -14.60
C LYS A 86 -16.62 14.65 -15.36
N LEU A 87 -15.30 14.74 -15.15
CA LEU A 87 -14.33 13.86 -15.80
C LEU A 87 -14.53 12.39 -15.38
N LYS A 88 -14.70 12.12 -14.07
CA LYS A 88 -14.94 10.77 -13.55
C LYS A 88 -16.28 10.19 -14.01
N LYS A 89 -17.31 11.02 -14.18
CA LYS A 89 -18.62 10.57 -14.71
C LYS A 89 -18.55 10.21 -16.20
N LYS A 90 -17.76 10.94 -16.99
CA LYS A 90 -17.53 10.67 -18.44
C LYS A 90 -16.60 9.48 -18.70
N ARG A 91 -15.67 9.20 -17.78
CA ARG A 91 -14.80 8.03 -17.79
C ARG A 91 -15.02 7.24 -16.50
N PRO A 92 -16.12 6.48 -16.40
CA PRO A 92 -16.40 5.70 -15.20
C PRO A 92 -15.28 4.70 -14.99
N TRP A 93 -14.70 4.73 -13.79
CA TRP A 93 -13.75 3.71 -13.35
C TRP A 93 -14.51 2.38 -13.17
N PRO A 94 -13.88 1.23 -13.41
CA PRO A 94 -14.49 -0.06 -13.11
C PRO A 94 -14.92 -0.09 -11.63
N GLY A 95 -16.22 -0.21 -11.36
CA GLY A 95 -16.79 -0.17 -10.00
C GLY A 95 -17.35 1.18 -9.53
N TYR A 96 -17.27 2.25 -10.34
CA TYR A 96 -17.93 3.51 -10.01
C TYR A 96 -19.44 3.42 -10.29
N ARG A 97 -20.26 3.34 -9.24
CA ARG A 97 -21.72 3.42 -9.33
C ARG A 97 -22.14 4.84 -8.96
N SER A 98 -22.86 5.53 -9.85
CA SER A 98 -23.27 6.92 -9.64
C SER A 98 -24.24 6.98 -8.45
N PRO A 99 -24.17 7.98 -7.56
CA PRO A 99 -25.14 8.14 -6.47
C PRO A 99 -26.60 8.20 -6.97
N ASP A 100 -26.79 8.70 -8.20
CA ASP A 100 -28.07 8.76 -8.90
C ASP A 100 -28.63 7.36 -9.24
N ASP A 101 -27.77 6.34 -9.40
CA ASP A 101 -28.17 4.96 -9.73
C ASP A 101 -28.82 4.23 -8.54
N ARG A 102 -28.79 4.84 -7.34
CA ARG A 102 -29.44 4.28 -6.13
C ARG A 102 -30.91 4.67 -5.99
N ALA A 103 -31.40 5.60 -6.82
CA ALA A 103 -32.77 6.12 -6.76
C ALA A 103 -33.69 5.39 -7.75
N GLY A 104 -33.90 4.09 -7.56
CA GLY A 104 -34.71 3.28 -8.48
C GLY A 104 -35.23 1.99 -7.87
N SER A 105 -35.81 2.04 -6.68
CA SER A 105 -36.70 0.98 -6.18
C SER A 105 -37.57 1.56 -5.06
N ARG A 106 -38.52 2.40 -5.45
CA ARG A 106 -39.66 2.76 -4.59
C ARG A 106 -40.90 2.09 -5.21
N ASN A 107 -41.62 1.37 -4.37
CA ASN A 107 -42.90 0.69 -4.57
C ASN A 107 -42.84 -0.76 -5.06
N GLU A 108 -43.02 -1.69 -4.12
CA GLU A 108 -44.21 -2.54 -4.12
C GLU A 108 -44.58 -2.85 -2.67
N ALA A 109 -45.55 -2.08 -2.16
CA ALA A 109 -46.25 -2.42 -0.94
C ALA A 109 -47.18 -3.60 -1.29
N HIS A 110 -46.86 -4.80 -0.81
CA HIS A 110 -47.83 -5.88 -0.80
C HIS A 110 -48.89 -5.56 0.26
N GLY A 111 -50.02 -5.05 -0.24
CA GLY A 111 -51.28 -4.99 0.49
C GLY A 111 -51.67 -6.41 0.88
N ASN A 112 -51.79 -6.60 2.18
CA ASN A 112 -52.39 -7.79 2.76
C ASN A 112 -53.90 -7.57 2.71
N ASP A 113 -54.56 -8.14 1.70
CA ASP A 113 -56.02 -8.12 1.57
C ASP A 113 -56.54 -9.42 0.97
N ARG A 114 -57.56 -9.97 1.65
CA ARG A 114 -58.52 -11.03 1.28
C ARG A 114 -58.21 -12.52 1.56
N LEU A 115 -58.77 -12.95 2.70
CA LEU A 115 -59.94 -13.84 2.80
C LEU A 115 -59.91 -15.15 1.99
N LEU A 116 -59.72 -16.28 2.68
CA LEU A 116 -60.77 -17.24 3.08
C LEU A 116 -60.18 -18.30 4.02
#